data_AF-A0A9E5I9N5-F1
#
_entry.id   AF-A0A9E5I9N5-F1
#
_cell.length_a   1.000
_cell.length_b   1.000
_cell.length_c   1.000
_cell.angle_alpha   90.00
_cell.angle_beta   90.00
_cell.angle_gamma   90.00
#
_symmetry.space_group_name_H-M   'P 1'
#
loop_
_entity.id
_entity.type
_entity.pdbx_description
1 polymer ?
#
loop_
_entity_poly.entity_id
_entity_poly.type
_entity_poly.pdbx_seq_one_letter_code
_entity_poly.pdbx_strand_id
1 'polypeptide(L)'
;MRGDRSQEPDAMALAFFNAFGSTLKQRFAGWTVCLFTADLTLPRMLRLKESKKTPFFNGAIECRLFRFEMVAGSNRREAASNQT
;
A
#
# COMPACT_ATOMS: atom_id res chain seq x y z
N MET A 1 1.75 -16.59 -8.09
CA MET A 1 3.10 -16.60 -7.47
C MET A 1 3.11 -15.67 -6.27
N ARG A 2 3.45 -16.15 -5.06
CA ARG A 2 3.77 -15.24 -3.95
C ARG A 2 5.13 -14.62 -4.28
N GLY A 3 5.27 -13.30 -4.19
CA GLY A 3 6.52 -12.59 -4.50
C GLY A 3 7.71 -13.34 -3.93
N ASP A 4 8.73 -13.56 -4.77
CA ASP A 4 9.88 -14.36 -4.42
C ASP A 4 10.61 -13.73 -3.22
N ARG A 5 10.46 -14.38 -2.05
CA ARG A 5 11.07 -13.91 -0.80
C ARG A 5 12.59 -14.16 -0.77
N SER A 6 13.15 -14.79 -1.80
CA SER A 6 14.59 -15.08 -1.89
C SER A 6 15.42 -13.92 -2.44
N GLN A 7 14.78 -12.90 -3.01
CA GLN A 7 15.49 -11.66 -3.33
C GLN A 7 15.68 -10.82 -2.07
N GLU A 8 16.93 -10.40 -1.86
CA GLU A 8 17.27 -9.41 -0.85
C GLU A 8 16.42 -8.15 -1.06
N PRO A 9 15.96 -7.49 0.03
CA PRO A 9 15.18 -6.28 -0.08
C PRO A 9 15.96 -5.23 -0.86
N ASP A 10 15.45 -4.80 -2.01
CA ASP A 10 16.01 -3.69 -2.75
C ASP A 10 15.90 -2.42 -1.89
N ALA A 11 17.03 -2.00 -1.32
CA ALA A 11 17.12 -0.83 -0.45
C ALA A 11 16.70 0.46 -1.16
N MET A 12 16.96 0.57 -2.46
CA MET A 12 16.58 1.73 -3.27
C MET A 12 15.07 1.76 -3.47
N ALA A 13 14.47 0.62 -3.83
CA ALA A 13 13.03 0.50 -3.95
C ALA A 13 12.33 0.78 -2.61
N LEU A 14 12.85 0.26 -1.50
CA LEU A 14 12.30 0.50 -0.16
C LEU A 14 12.36 1.99 0.21
N ALA A 15 13.47 2.66 -0.04
CA ALA A 15 13.60 4.09 0.22
C ALA A 15 12.62 4.91 -0.63
N PHE A 16 12.51 4.59 -1.92
CA PHE A 16 11.58 5.23 -2.84
C PHE A 16 10.12 5.08 -2.39
N PHE A 17 9.66 3.84 -2.13
CA PHE A 17 8.27 3.61 -1.77
C PHE A 17 7.91 4.19 -0.39
N ASN A 18 8.85 4.24 0.56
CA ASN A 18 8.61 4.97 1.82
C ASN A 18 8.42 6.48 1.59
N ALA A 19 9.26 7.10 0.75
CA ALA A 19 9.13 8.52 0.41
C ALA A 19 7.84 8.79 -0.38
N PHE A 20 7.49 7.90 -1.30
CA PHE A 20 6.24 7.99 -2.07
C PHE A 20 5.01 7.88 -1.16
N GLY A 21 4.98 6.88 -0.26
CA GLY A 21 3.91 6.74 0.73
C GLY A 21 3.77 7.96 1.65
N SER A 22 4.87 8.58 2.04
CA SER A 22 4.87 9.84 2.81
C SER A 22 4.26 10.99 2.01
N THR A 23 4.63 11.12 0.74
CA THR A 23 4.10 12.15 -0.16
C THR A 23 2.59 12.00 -0.36
N LEU A 24 2.11 10.77 -0.56
CA LEU A 24 0.67 10.48 -0.67
C LEU A 24 -0.08 10.94 0.58
N LYS A 25 0.42 10.62 1.78
CA LYS A 25 -0.21 11.01 3.06
C LYS A 25 -0.24 12.53 3.25
N GLN A 26 0.83 13.22 2.87
CA GLN A 26 0.96 14.67 3.10
C GLN A 26 0.17 15.52 2.09
N ARG A 27 0.10 15.08 0.83
CA ARG A 27 -0.37 15.95 -0.26
C ARG A 27 -1.69 15.50 -0.90
N PHE A 28 -2.12 14.28 -0.65
CA PHE A 28 -3.27 13.67 -1.33
C PHE A 28 -4.36 13.19 -0.35
N ALA A 29 -4.51 13.86 0.80
CA ALA A 29 -5.63 13.58 1.70
C ALA A 29 -6.98 13.81 0.98
N GLY A 30 -7.93 12.90 1.18
CA GLY A 30 -9.23 12.86 0.50
C GLY A 30 -9.22 12.12 -0.84
N TRP A 31 -8.07 11.66 -1.33
CA TRP A 31 -7.99 10.96 -2.61
C TRP A 31 -8.11 9.44 -2.46
N THR A 32 -8.70 8.81 -3.48
CA THR A 32 -8.58 7.36 -3.69
C THR A 32 -7.42 7.10 -4.64
N VAL A 33 -6.34 6.50 -4.12
CA VAL A 33 -5.15 6.15 -4.91
C VAL A 33 -5.23 4.69 -5.31
N CYS A 34 -5.11 4.39 -6.60
CA CYS A 34 -5.07 3.03 -7.12
C CYS A 34 -3.69 2.73 -7.72
N LEU A 35 -3.02 1.68 -7.24
CA LEU A 35 -1.71 1.24 -7.71
C LEU A 35 -1.79 -0.18 -8.30
N PHE A 36 -1.34 -0.35 -9.53
CA PHE A 36 -1.30 -1.62 -10.25
C PHE A 36 0.12 -2.18 -10.27
N THR A 37 0.32 -3.37 -9.71
CA THR A 37 1.66 -3.97 -9.61
C THR A 37 1.60 -5.50 -9.54
N ALA A 38 2.69 -6.16 -9.95
CA ALA A 38 2.93 -7.57 -9.67
C ALA A 38 3.53 -7.81 -8.27
N ASP A 39 4.11 -6.76 -7.66
CA ASP A 39 4.72 -6.85 -6.33
C ASP A 39 3.66 -6.75 -5.21
N LEU A 40 3.48 -7.86 -4.52
CA LEU A 40 2.51 -8.00 -3.43
C LEU A 40 2.99 -7.38 -2.11
N THR A 41 4.25 -6.99 -2.02
CA THR A 41 4.86 -6.36 -0.84
C THR A 41 4.72 -4.84 -0.84
N LEU A 42 4.30 -4.25 -1.97
CA LEU A 42 4.13 -2.81 -2.14
C LEU A 42 3.37 -2.09 -1.00
N PRO A 43 2.20 -2.57 -0.52
CA PRO A 43 1.49 -1.90 0.57
C PRO A 43 2.32 -1.77 1.86
N ARG A 44 3.15 -2.78 2.15
CA ARG A 44 4.06 -2.79 3.30
C ARG A 44 5.16 -1.73 3.14
N MET A 45 5.75 -1.62 1.96
CA MET A 45 6.79 -0.63 1.67
C MET A 45 6.24 0.81 1.71
N LEU A 46 4.99 1.02 1.27
CA LEU A 46 4.31 2.32 1.37
C LEU A 46 3.87 2.67 2.80
N ARG A 47 3.86 1.69 3.71
CA ARG A 47 3.28 1.79 5.06
C ARG A 47 1.83 2.30 5.00
N LEU A 48 1.06 1.78 4.05
CA LEU A 48 -0.35 2.09 3.82
C LEU A 48 -1.15 0.80 3.86
N LYS A 49 -2.37 0.87 4.43
CA LYS A 49 -3.32 -0.24 4.43
C LYS A 49 -4.24 -0.09 3.23
N GLU A 50 -4.28 -1.10 2.38
CA GLU A 50 -5.21 -1.13 1.25
C GLU A 50 -6.67 -1.25 1.72
N SER A 51 -7.58 -0.54 1.07
CA SER A 51 -9.02 -0.68 1.24
C SER A 51 -9.58 -1.82 0.37
N LYS A 52 -8.98 -2.04 -0.79
CA LYS A 52 -9.34 -3.12 -1.72
C LYS A 52 -8.10 -3.68 -2.41
N LYS A 53 -8.11 -4.99 -2.65
CA LYS A 53 -7.08 -5.71 -3.40
C LYS A 53 -7.77 -6.57 -4.46
N THR A 54 -7.67 -6.14 -5.72
CA THR A 54 -8.36 -6.82 -6.83
C THR A 54 -7.33 -7.58 -7.67
N PRO A 55 -7.48 -8.90 -7.89
CA PRO A 55 -6.59 -9.65 -8.76
C PRO A 55 -6.83 -9.28 -10.23
N PHE A 56 -5.75 -9.23 -11.00
CA PHE A 56 -5.71 -8.93 -12.42
C PHE A 56 -4.61 -9.74 -13.09
N PHE A 57 -4.66 -9.84 -14.41
CA PHE A 57 -3.65 -10.53 -15.20
C PHE A 57 -3.14 -9.61 -16.30
N ASN A 58 -1.85 -9.27 -16.26
CA ASN A 58 -1.16 -8.60 -17.36
C ASN A 58 -0.55 -9.68 -18.25
N GLY A 59 -1.36 -10.25 -19.15
CA GLY A 59 -1.01 -11.49 -19.86
C GLY A 59 -0.88 -12.66 -18.87
N ALA A 60 0.26 -13.37 -18.89
CA ALA A 60 0.54 -14.46 -17.96
C ALA A 60 0.99 -14.00 -16.56
N ILE A 61 1.15 -12.69 -16.34
CA ILE A 61 1.66 -12.14 -15.08
C ILE A 61 0.48 -11.85 -14.14
N GLU A 62 0.48 -12.48 -12.97
CA GLU A 62 -0.46 -12.16 -11.89
C GLU A 62 -0.12 -10.78 -11.30
N CYS A 63 -1.02 -9.82 -11.51
CA CYS A 63 -0.93 -8.49 -10.95
C CYS A 63 -2.08 -8.23 -9.98
N ARG A 64 -1.96 -7.20 -9.15
CA ARG A 64 -3.06 -6.72 -8.31
C ARG A 64 -3.19 -5.22 -8.41
N LEU A 65 -4.44 -4.77 -8.40
CA LEU A 65 -4.79 -3.37 -8.19
C LEU A 65 -5.07 -3.16 -6.71
N PHE A 66 -4.19 -2.43 -6.04
CA PHE A 66 -4.38 -1.98 -4.68
C PHE A 66 -5.08 -0.64 -4.69
N ARG A 67 -6.15 -0.50 -3.90
CA ARG A 67 -6.80 0.77 -3.63
C ARG A 67 -6.45 1.23 -2.23
N PHE A 68 -6.13 2.50 -2.09
CA PHE A 68 -5.86 3.17 -0.82
C PHE A 68 -6.78 4.38 -0.70
N GLU A 69 -7.49 4.48 0.42
CA GLU A 69 -8.20 5.71 0.78
C GLU A 69 -7.24 6.58 1.60
N MET A 70 -6.88 7.73 1.06
CA MET A 70 -5.99 8.68 1.73
C MET A 70 -6.83 9.57 2.63
N VAL A 71 -6.58 9.50 3.94
CA VAL A 71 -7.31 10.31 4.93
C VAL A 71 -6.43 11.42 5.46
N ALA A 72 -7.03 12.57 5.78
CA ALA A 72 -6.37 13.59 6.57
C ALA A 72 -6.16 13.05 8.00
N GLY A 73 -4.95 13.21 8.55
CA GLY A 73 -4.63 12.72 9.89
C GLY A 73 -4.31 11.22 9.94
N SER A 74 -4.89 10.50 10.90
CA SER A 74 -4.56 9.11 11.22
C SER A 74 -5.70 8.16 10.88
N ASN A 75 -5.46 7.16 10.02
CA ASN A 75 -6.41 6.07 9.74
C ASN A 75 -6.35 4.92 10.78
N ARG A 76 -5.82 5.18 11.98
CA ARG A 76 -5.91 4.23 13.08
C ARG A 76 -7.31 4.37 13.67
N ARG A 77 -8.08 3.28 13.65
CA ARG A 77 -9.26 3.19 14.51
C ARG A 77 -8.76 3.38 15.94
N GLU A 78 -9.23 4.42 16.62
CA GLU A 78 -9.08 4.48 18.08
C GLU A 78 -9.72 3.21 18.60
N ALA A 79 -8.92 2.37 19.27
CA ALA A 79 -9.45 1.24 19.98
C ALA A 79 -10.50 1.80 20.94
N ALA A 80 -11.75 1.34 20.80
CA ALA A 80 -12.86 1.77 21.61
C ALA A 80 -12.43 1.76 23.09
N SER A 81 -12.16 2.95 23.63
CA SER A 81 -12.05 3.17 25.05
C SER A 81 -13.46 3.01 25.60
N ASN A 82 -13.81 1.76 25.92
CA ASN A 82 -15.01 1.43 26.67
C ASN A 82 -14.97 2.23 27.97
N GLN A 83 -15.80 3.26 28.04
CA GLN A 83 -16.30 3.79 29.29
C GLN A 83 -17.31 2.76 29.82
N THR A 84 -17.00 2.12 30.95
CA THR A 84 -17.84 1.91 32.15
C THR A 84 -17.16 0.85 33.02
#